data_AF-A0A1G0XGL4-F1
#
_entry.id   AF-A0A1G0XGL4-F1
#
_cell.length_a   1.000
_cell.length_b   1.000
_cell.length_c   1.000
_cell.angle_alpha   90.00
_cell.angle_beta   90.00
_cell.angle_gamma   90.00
#
_symmetry.space_group_name_H-M   'P 1'
#
loop_
_entity.id
_entity.type
_entity.pdbx_description
1 polymer ?
#
loop_
_entity_poly.entity_id
_entity_poly.type
_entity_poly.pdbx_seq_one_letter_code
_entity_poly.pdbx_strand_id
1 'polypeptide(L)'
;MQEQKMFGTCRAKKDIAELIGDDQSWYCGVPDGGDFIQVVGDENAKVKPDLQKYNAMRTDELLEINQNPTKRERAQQQNTQKDTGRKSSATSSSSLKLHISLNDIGEISAQTILQLIVKLKQVFSEDEENIQCNTFKIIRPEKVSPQKEENRFSNTDQITIFLNKYTSIYAIHLLCNKINEFLLGEKFKNAINSKDKITLNQFVSARFDTDPVNQFYGNYDFFDIEINKFLQCFTGKEQLLEKVPLYFFESVFAQIITSNEINLNKNNASQLSDAESKIVQRVFSETAKKFSFEYQPVQEKRHIVDDENPLKSLKSKLHYSYAVTENGNGRWHLFSVASKSSSLRGDALKTEILSKFKIELDEKSSIYDLNAYVAKFKTEDDYKILNTCQDIRIWRKTSAAKALEEMIDEKLENLKSTNLSKSSF
;
A
#
# COMPACT_ATOMS: atom_id res chain seq x y z
N MET A 1 -32.51 35.29 -19.99
CA MET A 1 -32.03 34.05 -20.63
C MET A 1 -30.73 34.34 -21.41
N GLN A 2 -29.68 34.83 -20.73
CA GLN A 2 -28.40 35.19 -21.35
C GLN A 2 -27.22 35.19 -20.36
N GLU A 3 -27.26 34.33 -19.33
CA GLU A 3 -26.19 34.22 -18.31
C GLU A 3 -25.53 32.83 -18.22
N GLN A 4 -25.77 31.92 -19.17
CA GLN A 4 -25.23 30.56 -19.14
C GLN A 4 -23.91 30.34 -19.92
N LYS A 5 -23.20 31.41 -20.32
CA LYS A 5 -21.97 31.29 -21.14
C LYS A 5 -20.68 31.87 -20.53
N MET A 6 -20.62 32.07 -19.21
CA MET A 6 -19.46 32.71 -18.55
C MET A 6 -18.71 31.84 -17.52
N PHE A 7 -18.49 30.55 -17.81
CA PHE A 7 -17.50 29.76 -17.07
C PHE A 7 -16.46 29.17 -18.02
N GLY A 8 -15.56 30.06 -18.46
CA GLY A 8 -14.34 29.67 -19.17
C GLY A 8 -13.40 28.91 -18.24
N THR A 9 -12.78 27.86 -18.76
CA THR A 9 -11.77 26.97 -18.14
C THR A 9 -10.67 27.68 -17.35
N CYS A 10 -10.36 28.96 -17.65
CA CYS A 10 -9.37 29.76 -16.94
C CYS A 10 -9.87 30.35 -15.61
N ARG A 11 -11.18 30.60 -15.44
CA ARG A 11 -11.73 31.18 -14.20
C ARG A 11 -11.78 30.13 -13.09
N ALA A 12 -12.30 28.93 -13.36
CA ALA A 12 -12.35 27.85 -12.37
C ALA A 12 -10.96 27.48 -11.79
N LYS A 13 -9.89 27.49 -12.60
CA LYS A 13 -8.52 27.30 -12.08
C LYS A 13 -8.11 28.41 -11.13
N LYS A 14 -8.42 29.66 -11.48
CA LYS A 14 -8.09 30.85 -10.68
C LYS A 14 -8.93 30.91 -9.41
N ASP A 15 -10.23 30.64 -9.50
CA ASP A 15 -11.16 30.62 -8.37
C ASP A 15 -10.80 29.48 -7.39
N ILE A 16 -10.46 28.29 -7.89
CA ILE A 16 -10.01 27.18 -7.03
C ILE A 16 -8.63 27.47 -6.42
N ALA A 17 -7.69 28.07 -7.15
CA ALA A 17 -6.38 28.45 -6.61
C ALA A 17 -6.49 29.59 -5.58
N GLU A 18 -7.32 30.60 -5.81
CA GLU A 18 -7.58 31.71 -4.88
C GLU A 18 -8.32 31.22 -3.62
N LEU A 19 -9.18 30.19 -3.72
CA LEU A 19 -9.90 29.61 -2.57
C LEU A 19 -9.15 28.53 -1.81
N ILE A 20 -8.22 27.80 -2.44
CA ILE A 20 -7.27 26.95 -1.71
C ILE A 20 -6.40 27.84 -0.79
N GLY A 21 -6.26 29.12 -1.11
CA GLY A 21 -5.43 30.08 -0.38
C GLY A 21 -3.95 29.78 -0.55
N ASP A 22 -3.10 30.48 0.19
CA ASP A 22 -1.66 30.19 0.29
C ASP A 22 -1.37 28.89 1.07
N ASP A 23 -2.36 28.00 1.24
CA ASP A 23 -2.21 26.71 1.88
C ASP A 23 -1.37 25.80 0.96
N GLN A 24 -0.04 25.90 1.13
CA GLN A 24 0.97 25.18 0.35
C GLN A 24 0.84 23.65 0.46
N SER A 25 0.02 23.17 1.39
CA SER A 25 -0.13 21.74 1.66
C SER A 25 -0.96 20.97 0.62
N TRP A 26 -1.62 21.65 -0.33
CA TRP A 26 -2.40 21.00 -1.39
C TRP A 26 -2.28 21.69 -2.75
N TYR A 27 -2.02 20.89 -3.79
CA TYR A 27 -1.96 21.33 -5.19
C TYR A 27 -3.22 20.91 -5.96
N CYS A 28 -3.74 21.82 -6.78
CA CYS A 28 -4.84 21.53 -7.70
C CYS A 28 -4.39 21.67 -9.16
N GLY A 29 -4.61 20.62 -9.96
CA GLY A 29 -4.28 20.59 -11.38
C GLY A 29 -5.46 20.12 -12.22
N VAL A 30 -5.60 20.70 -13.42
CA VAL A 30 -6.39 20.11 -14.49
C VAL A 30 -5.39 19.55 -15.50
N PRO A 31 -5.29 18.22 -15.65
CA PRO A 31 -4.48 17.61 -16.71
C PRO A 31 -4.96 18.12 -18.07
N ASP A 32 -4.03 18.37 -18.99
CA ASP A 32 -4.38 18.90 -20.32
C ASP A 32 -5.41 18.01 -21.02
N GLY A 33 -6.55 18.60 -21.39
CA GLY A 33 -7.67 17.88 -22.01
C GLY A 33 -8.50 16.97 -21.09
N GLY A 34 -8.24 16.96 -19.77
CA GLY A 34 -8.92 16.08 -18.82
C GLY A 34 -10.33 16.55 -18.41
N ASP A 35 -11.21 15.58 -18.16
CA ASP A 35 -12.58 15.78 -17.66
C ASP A 35 -12.65 15.94 -16.13
N PHE A 36 -11.50 15.95 -15.45
CA PHE A 36 -11.42 15.97 -14.00
C PHE A 36 -10.41 17.00 -13.47
N ILE A 37 -10.63 17.39 -12.23
CA ILE A 37 -9.74 18.18 -11.38
C ILE A 37 -9.03 17.20 -10.44
N GLN A 38 -7.71 17.26 -10.36
CA GLN A 38 -6.91 16.47 -9.44
C GLN A 38 -6.40 17.34 -8.30
N VAL A 39 -6.65 16.93 -7.06
CA VAL A 39 -6.23 17.61 -5.84
C VAL A 39 -5.25 16.69 -5.08
N VAL A 40 -4.02 17.14 -4.86
CA VAL A 40 -2.88 16.35 -4.36
C VAL A 40 -2.33 16.97 -3.08
N GLY A 41 -2.06 16.18 -2.04
CA GLY A 41 -1.41 16.66 -0.81
C GLY A 41 0.11 16.89 -0.97
N ASP A 42 0.68 17.75 -0.13
CA ASP A 42 2.04 18.34 -0.20
C ASP A 42 3.16 17.30 -0.37
N GLU A 43 3.05 16.18 0.33
CA GLU A 43 4.05 15.11 0.32
C GLU A 43 4.32 14.55 -1.09
N ASN A 44 3.34 14.67 -1.99
CA ASN A 44 3.39 14.21 -3.37
C ASN A 44 3.63 15.35 -4.39
N ALA A 45 3.52 16.63 -3.99
CA ALA A 45 3.59 17.78 -4.90
C ALA A 45 5.00 17.99 -5.52
N LYS A 46 6.05 17.43 -4.91
CA LYS A 46 7.44 17.49 -5.42
C LYS A 46 7.72 16.55 -6.59
N VAL A 47 6.78 15.66 -6.93
CA VAL A 47 6.91 14.72 -8.05
C VAL A 47 6.04 15.22 -9.20
N LYS A 48 6.65 15.75 -10.27
CA LYS A 48 5.92 16.00 -11.52
C LYS A 48 5.30 14.67 -11.97
N PRO A 49 3.97 14.58 -12.19
CA PRO A 49 3.37 13.33 -12.62
C PRO A 49 3.80 13.07 -14.07
N ASP A 50 4.75 12.16 -14.26
CA ASP A 50 5.08 11.63 -15.58
C ASP A 50 3.98 10.62 -15.95
N LEU A 51 2.87 11.17 -16.45
CA LEU A 51 1.62 10.48 -16.73
C LEU A 51 1.64 9.90 -18.15
N GLN A 52 2.42 8.85 -18.41
CA GLN A 52 2.24 8.04 -19.63
C GLN A 52 2.46 6.53 -19.44
N LYS A 53 1.41 5.79 -19.86
CA LYS A 53 1.30 4.35 -20.18
C LYS A 53 1.14 3.36 -19.03
N TYR A 54 -0.10 3.22 -18.57
CA TYR A 54 -0.65 1.91 -18.18
C TYR A 54 -1.42 1.35 -19.37
N ASN A 55 -0.96 0.23 -19.93
CA ASN A 55 -1.74 -0.53 -20.89
C ASN A 55 -2.78 -1.34 -20.09
N ALA A 56 -4.07 -1.13 -20.35
CA ALA A 56 -5.09 -2.07 -19.93
C ALA A 56 -4.91 -3.36 -20.74
N MET A 57 -4.49 -4.45 -20.09
CA MET A 57 -4.56 -5.78 -20.72
C MET A 57 -6.04 -6.18 -20.83
N ARG A 58 -6.40 -6.80 -21.95
CA ARG A 58 -7.75 -7.36 -22.10
C ARG A 58 -7.89 -8.58 -21.19
N THR A 59 -9.10 -8.85 -20.71
CA THR A 59 -9.42 -10.01 -19.86
C THR A 59 -8.90 -11.34 -20.44
N ASP A 60 -8.82 -11.44 -21.77
CA ASP A 60 -8.30 -12.61 -22.50
C ASP A 60 -6.79 -12.84 -22.30
N GLU A 61 -6.02 -11.78 -22.08
CA GLU A 61 -4.57 -11.81 -21.85
C GLU A 61 -4.25 -12.28 -20.42
N LEU A 62 -5.08 -11.90 -19.44
CA LEU A 62 -5.03 -12.43 -18.07
C LEU A 62 -5.40 -13.92 -18.04
N LEU A 63 -6.36 -14.33 -18.87
CA LEU A 63 -6.72 -15.74 -19.07
C LEU A 63 -5.50 -16.55 -19.53
N GLU A 64 -4.75 -16.03 -20.49
CA GLU A 64 -3.61 -16.75 -21.08
C GLU A 64 -2.41 -16.88 -20.13
N ILE A 65 -2.20 -15.88 -19.25
CA ILE A 65 -1.17 -15.92 -18.20
C ILE A 65 -1.56 -16.90 -17.09
N ASN A 66 -2.82 -16.95 -16.68
CA ASN A 66 -3.30 -17.87 -15.65
C ASN A 66 -3.38 -19.33 -16.11
N GLN A 67 -3.58 -19.58 -17.40
CA GLN A 67 -3.66 -20.93 -17.97
C GLN A 67 -2.30 -21.58 -18.24
N ASN A 68 -1.20 -20.82 -18.21
CA ASN A 68 0.11 -21.31 -18.60
C ASN A 68 1.15 -21.00 -17.53
N PRO A 69 1.53 -22.00 -16.68
CA PRO A 69 2.53 -21.85 -15.62
C PRO A 69 3.84 -21.21 -16.13
N THR A 70 4.23 -21.55 -17.36
CA THR A 70 5.43 -21.05 -18.02
C THR A 70 5.29 -19.59 -18.47
N LYS A 71 4.09 -19.12 -18.84
CA LYS A 71 3.83 -17.69 -19.08
C LYS A 71 3.75 -16.91 -17.78
N ARG A 72 3.21 -17.51 -16.70
CA ARG A 72 3.21 -16.94 -15.35
C ARG A 72 4.65 -16.72 -14.85
N GLU A 73 5.51 -17.73 -15.00
CA GLU A 73 6.94 -17.63 -14.67
C GLU A 73 7.68 -16.64 -15.60
N ARG A 74 7.38 -16.61 -16.91
CA ARG A 74 8.01 -15.64 -17.84
C ARG A 74 7.57 -14.20 -17.60
N ALA A 75 6.30 -13.96 -17.27
CA ALA A 75 5.81 -12.63 -16.88
C ALA A 75 6.48 -12.16 -15.58
N GLN A 76 6.64 -13.07 -14.61
CA GLN A 76 7.42 -12.84 -13.39
C GLN A 76 8.90 -12.53 -13.70
N GLN A 77 9.53 -13.25 -14.63
CA GLN A 77 10.93 -13.03 -15.03
C GLN A 77 11.13 -11.74 -15.86
N GLN A 78 10.23 -11.41 -16.80
CA GLN A 78 10.30 -10.19 -17.61
C GLN A 78 10.06 -8.92 -16.78
N ASN A 79 9.19 -9.00 -15.76
CA ASN A 79 9.02 -7.91 -14.79
C ASN A 79 10.28 -7.73 -13.93
N THR A 80 10.96 -8.82 -13.54
CA THR A 80 12.25 -8.75 -12.83
C THR A 80 13.38 -8.10 -13.66
N GLN A 81 13.38 -8.29 -14.99
CA GLN A 81 14.40 -7.68 -15.88
C GLN A 81 14.11 -6.23 -16.28
N LYS A 82 12.85 -5.79 -16.32
CA LYS A 82 12.48 -4.39 -16.62
C LYS A 82 12.65 -3.44 -15.42
N ASP A 83 12.77 -3.97 -14.20
CA ASP A 83 12.78 -3.22 -12.94
C ASP A 83 14.20 -2.81 -12.47
N THR A 84 15.26 -3.17 -13.20
CA THR A 84 16.64 -2.75 -12.90
C THR A 84 16.97 -1.32 -13.34
N GLY A 85 16.07 -0.66 -14.09
CA GLY A 85 16.29 0.70 -14.62
C GLY A 85 15.19 1.73 -14.31
N ARG A 86 14.06 1.33 -13.71
CA ARG A 86 12.97 2.25 -13.36
C ARG A 86 12.79 2.25 -11.84
N LYS A 87 13.19 3.36 -11.20
CA LYS A 87 12.69 3.71 -9.86
C LYS A 87 11.19 3.97 -9.98
N SER A 88 10.37 2.91 -9.96
CA SER A 88 8.96 3.07 -9.64
C SER A 88 8.93 3.57 -8.20
N SER A 89 8.59 4.85 -8.01
CA SER A 89 8.10 5.30 -6.71
C SER A 89 6.81 4.54 -6.49
N ALA A 90 6.90 3.36 -5.87
CA ALA A 90 5.74 2.56 -5.51
C ALA A 90 4.83 3.47 -4.69
N THR A 91 3.77 3.96 -5.32
CA THR A 91 2.86 4.92 -4.72
C THR A 91 2.28 4.24 -3.48
N SER A 92 2.26 4.93 -2.35
CA SER A 92 1.71 4.42 -1.09
C SER A 92 0.18 4.21 -1.15
N SER A 93 -0.44 4.42 -2.31
CA SER A 93 -1.87 4.31 -2.52
C SER A 93 -2.37 2.88 -2.36
N SER A 94 -3.52 2.74 -1.72
CA SER A 94 -4.22 1.47 -1.63
C SER A 94 -4.86 1.07 -2.96
N SER A 95 -5.02 -0.24 -3.16
CA SER A 95 -5.90 -0.80 -4.18
C SER A 95 -7.39 -0.50 -3.95
N LEU A 96 -7.82 -0.19 -2.72
CA LEU A 96 -9.18 0.23 -2.41
C LEU A 96 -9.32 1.75 -2.59
N LYS A 97 -10.32 2.17 -3.37
CA LYS A 97 -10.66 3.58 -3.58
C LYS A 97 -12.09 3.85 -3.14
N LEU A 98 -12.35 5.07 -2.67
CA LEU A 98 -13.70 5.51 -2.36
C LEU A 98 -14.25 6.33 -3.51
N HIS A 99 -15.55 6.19 -3.75
CA HIS A 99 -16.30 6.96 -4.73
C HIS A 99 -17.43 7.70 -4.01
N ILE A 100 -17.51 9.03 -4.18
CA ILE A 100 -18.66 9.82 -3.76
C ILE A 100 -19.54 10.03 -4.98
N SER A 101 -20.79 9.61 -4.84
CA SER A 101 -21.82 9.69 -5.86
C SER A 101 -22.85 10.75 -5.48
N LEU A 102 -23.12 11.65 -6.42
CA LEU A 102 -24.08 12.75 -6.33
C LEU A 102 -25.01 12.67 -7.55
N ASN A 103 -26.32 12.82 -7.36
CA ASN A 103 -27.23 12.90 -8.51
C ASN A 103 -27.06 14.23 -9.24
N ASP A 104 -27.26 14.20 -10.55
CA ASP A 104 -27.38 15.37 -11.40
C ASP A 104 -26.21 16.36 -11.23
N ILE A 105 -24.96 15.86 -11.29
CA ILE A 105 -23.78 16.73 -11.04
C ILE A 105 -23.73 17.96 -11.96
N GLY A 106 -24.30 17.86 -13.17
CA GLY A 106 -24.42 18.99 -14.10
C GLY A 106 -25.29 20.15 -13.58
N GLU A 107 -26.15 19.91 -12.60
CA GLU A 107 -26.97 20.92 -11.92
C GLU A 107 -26.34 21.45 -10.62
N ILE A 108 -25.28 20.80 -10.13
CA ILE A 108 -24.57 21.23 -8.91
C ILE A 108 -23.72 22.45 -9.23
N SER A 109 -23.90 23.51 -8.46
CA SER A 109 -23.11 24.74 -8.64
C SER A 109 -21.62 24.49 -8.32
N ALA A 110 -20.74 25.21 -9.02
CA ALA A 110 -19.30 25.17 -8.74
C ALA A 110 -19.00 25.50 -7.26
N GLN A 111 -19.75 26.45 -6.67
CA GLN A 111 -19.60 26.83 -5.27
C GLN A 111 -19.84 25.65 -4.31
N THR A 112 -20.85 24.82 -4.60
CA THR A 112 -21.16 23.66 -3.77
C THR A 112 -20.10 22.57 -3.89
N ILE A 113 -19.56 22.33 -5.10
CA ILE A 113 -18.41 21.44 -5.29
C ILE A 113 -17.19 21.96 -4.50
N LEU A 114 -16.96 23.27 -4.51
CA LEU A 114 -15.87 23.88 -3.71
C LEU A 114 -16.08 23.68 -2.21
N GLN A 115 -17.29 23.88 -1.69
CA GLN A 115 -17.58 23.65 -0.27
C GLN A 115 -17.33 22.19 0.13
N LEU A 116 -17.66 21.24 -0.74
CA LEU A 116 -17.34 19.82 -0.54
C LEU A 116 -15.83 19.58 -0.53
N ILE A 117 -15.06 20.20 -1.41
CA ILE A 117 -13.58 20.12 -1.39
C ILE A 117 -13.01 20.64 -0.07
N VAL A 118 -13.45 21.83 0.35
CA VAL A 118 -13.01 22.45 1.61
C VAL A 118 -13.36 21.54 2.79
N LYS A 119 -14.56 20.96 2.78
CA LYS A 119 -14.96 20.03 3.84
C LYS A 119 -14.13 18.76 3.84
N LEU A 120 -13.87 18.16 2.68
CA LEU A 120 -13.01 16.98 2.57
C LEU A 120 -11.60 17.27 3.10
N LYS A 121 -11.01 18.41 2.73
CA LYS A 121 -9.72 18.85 3.29
C LYS A 121 -9.77 18.96 4.81
N GLN A 122 -10.78 19.64 5.35
CA GLN A 122 -10.97 19.77 6.79
C GLN A 122 -11.04 18.40 7.47
N VAL A 123 -11.81 17.47 6.93
CA VAL A 123 -11.93 16.11 7.48
C VAL A 123 -10.60 15.38 7.47
N PHE A 124 -9.79 15.51 6.40
CA PHE A 124 -8.47 14.90 6.34
C PHE A 124 -7.49 15.54 7.34
N SER A 125 -7.54 16.86 7.54
CA SER A 125 -6.67 17.56 8.50
C SER A 125 -7.05 17.30 9.97
N GLU A 126 -8.33 17.05 10.27
CA GLU A 126 -8.78 16.74 11.63
C GLU A 126 -8.30 15.37 12.15
N ASP A 127 -7.92 14.46 11.25
CA ASP A 127 -7.57 13.07 11.57
C ASP A 127 -6.38 12.59 10.73
N GLU A 128 -5.37 13.46 10.60
CA GLU A 128 -4.19 13.23 9.75
C GLU A 128 -3.38 12.00 10.20
N GLU A 129 -3.44 11.65 11.48
CA GLU A 129 -2.78 10.46 12.04
C GLU A 129 -3.40 9.15 11.53
N ASN A 130 -4.71 9.11 11.27
CA ASN A 130 -5.41 7.88 10.90
C ASN A 130 -5.91 7.86 9.45
N ILE A 131 -6.18 9.03 8.84
CA ILE A 131 -6.66 9.18 7.46
C ILE A 131 -5.58 9.85 6.61
N GLN A 132 -4.81 9.03 5.91
CA GLN A 132 -3.82 9.52 4.96
C GLN A 132 -4.44 9.50 3.55
N CYS A 133 -4.85 10.67 3.07
CA CYS A 133 -5.34 10.85 1.70
C CYS A 133 -4.21 11.34 0.79
N ASN A 134 -3.84 10.53 -0.20
CA ASN A 134 -2.76 10.90 -1.13
C ASN A 134 -3.24 11.94 -2.14
N THR A 135 -4.47 11.75 -2.63
CA THR A 135 -5.04 12.52 -3.75
C THR A 135 -6.54 12.25 -3.80
N PHE A 136 -7.33 13.20 -4.30
CA PHE A 136 -8.66 12.92 -4.82
C PHE A 136 -8.88 13.57 -6.18
N LYS A 137 -9.80 13.00 -6.96
CA LYS A 137 -10.19 13.48 -8.29
C LYS A 137 -11.66 13.83 -8.29
N ILE A 138 -12.01 14.91 -9.00
CA ILE A 138 -13.38 15.40 -9.09
C ILE A 138 -13.73 15.59 -10.56
N ILE A 139 -14.85 15.03 -10.99
CA ILE A 139 -15.38 15.25 -12.34
C ILE A 139 -15.86 16.69 -12.46
N ARG A 140 -15.52 17.33 -13.58
CA ARG A 140 -15.94 18.70 -13.89
C ARG A 140 -17.41 18.72 -14.31
N PRO A 141 -18.32 19.37 -13.55
CA PRO A 141 -19.75 19.41 -13.88
C PRO A 141 -20.02 19.86 -15.32
N GLU A 142 -19.29 20.87 -15.80
CA GLU A 142 -19.45 21.45 -17.14
C GLU A 142 -19.01 20.53 -18.29
N LYS A 143 -18.27 19.45 -17.99
CA LYS A 143 -17.87 18.41 -18.95
C LYS A 143 -18.90 17.28 -19.04
N VAL A 144 -19.80 17.21 -18.07
CA VAL A 144 -20.91 16.27 -18.03
C VAL A 144 -22.10 16.92 -18.74
N SER A 145 -22.19 16.71 -20.05
CA SER A 145 -23.32 17.23 -20.83
C SER A 145 -24.62 16.52 -20.43
N PRO A 146 -25.70 17.24 -20.07
CA PRO A 146 -27.02 16.65 -19.83
C PRO A 146 -27.57 15.91 -21.05
N GLN A 147 -27.09 16.26 -22.25
CA GLN A 147 -27.55 15.71 -23.53
C GLN A 147 -26.82 14.42 -23.94
N LYS A 148 -25.75 14.04 -23.22
CA LYS A 148 -25.09 12.75 -23.40
C LYS A 148 -25.65 11.78 -22.37
N GLU A 149 -26.73 11.11 -22.72
CA GLU A 149 -27.42 10.08 -21.90
C GLU A 149 -26.48 8.96 -21.38
N GLU A 150 -25.24 8.87 -21.88
CA GLU A 150 -24.28 7.82 -21.52
C GLU A 150 -23.11 8.26 -20.61
N ASN A 151 -23.07 9.50 -20.10
CA ASN A 151 -21.99 9.85 -19.17
C ASN A 151 -22.22 9.17 -17.81
N ARG A 152 -21.44 8.12 -17.52
CA ARG A 152 -21.50 7.39 -16.24
C ARG A 152 -21.32 8.30 -15.02
N PHE A 153 -20.65 9.44 -15.19
CA PHE A 153 -20.39 10.40 -14.13
C PHE A 153 -21.52 11.40 -13.89
N SER A 154 -22.62 11.32 -14.64
CA SER A 154 -23.78 12.20 -14.39
C SER A 154 -24.40 11.98 -13.02
N ASN A 155 -24.48 10.71 -12.60
CA ASN A 155 -25.17 10.32 -11.37
C ASN A 155 -24.33 9.46 -10.43
N THR A 156 -23.09 9.12 -10.79
CA THR A 156 -22.23 8.23 -10.00
C THR A 156 -20.76 8.61 -10.10
N ASP A 157 -19.95 8.23 -9.09
CA ASP A 157 -18.49 8.28 -9.08
C ASP A 157 -17.87 9.66 -9.37
N GLN A 158 -18.53 10.75 -9.00
CA GLN A 158 -18.06 12.10 -9.33
C GLN A 158 -16.81 12.52 -8.57
N ILE A 159 -16.61 11.96 -7.38
CA ILE A 159 -15.37 12.15 -6.64
C ILE A 159 -14.75 10.77 -6.40
N THR A 160 -13.45 10.64 -6.68
CA THR A 160 -12.67 9.45 -6.33
C THR A 160 -11.59 9.83 -5.34
N ILE A 161 -11.58 9.20 -4.17
CA ILE A 161 -10.59 9.41 -3.12
C ILE A 161 -9.57 8.28 -3.16
N PHE A 162 -8.30 8.63 -3.26
CA PHE A 162 -7.16 7.72 -3.25
C PHE A 162 -6.53 7.75 -1.86
N LEU A 163 -6.79 6.69 -1.10
CA LEU A 163 -6.29 6.55 0.26
C LEU A 163 -4.90 5.92 0.24
N ASN A 164 -4.10 6.27 1.24
CA ASN A 164 -2.87 5.56 1.55
C ASN A 164 -3.22 4.19 2.13
N LYS A 165 -2.47 3.17 1.76
CA LYS A 165 -2.67 1.78 2.19
C LYS A 165 -2.49 1.54 3.68
N TYR A 166 -1.89 2.49 4.42
CA TYR A 166 -1.75 2.44 5.88
C TYR A 166 -2.94 3.03 6.64
N THR A 167 -3.87 3.71 5.95
CA THR A 167 -5.14 4.17 6.52
C THR A 167 -5.90 2.99 7.13
N SER A 168 -6.42 3.13 8.34
CA SER A 168 -7.21 2.05 8.97
C SER A 168 -8.61 1.95 8.40
N ILE A 169 -9.21 0.75 8.42
CA ILE A 169 -10.58 0.54 7.96
C ILE A 169 -11.57 1.33 8.83
N TYR A 170 -11.31 1.46 10.13
CA TYR A 170 -12.13 2.29 11.02
C TYR A 170 -12.09 3.77 10.62
N ALA A 171 -10.91 4.30 10.30
CA ALA A 171 -10.75 5.68 9.87
C ALA A 171 -11.54 5.97 8.58
N ILE A 172 -11.64 4.99 7.67
CA ILE A 172 -12.51 5.08 6.49
C ILE A 172 -13.98 5.18 6.88
N HIS A 173 -14.42 4.39 7.87
CA HIS A 173 -15.79 4.47 8.34
C HIS A 173 -16.11 5.86 8.91
N LEU A 174 -15.21 6.42 9.73
CA LEU A 174 -15.34 7.79 10.24
C LEU A 174 -15.38 8.84 9.12
N LEU A 175 -14.48 8.75 8.14
CA LEU A 175 -14.47 9.60 6.95
C LEU A 175 -15.82 9.54 6.22
N CYS A 176 -16.31 8.34 5.96
CA CYS A 176 -17.57 8.11 5.24
C CYS A 176 -18.75 8.72 6.00
N ASN A 177 -18.80 8.59 7.32
CA ASN A 177 -19.84 9.18 8.16
C ASN A 177 -19.79 10.72 8.11
N LYS A 178 -18.61 11.33 8.24
CA LYS A 178 -18.43 12.79 8.13
C LYS A 178 -18.88 13.31 6.75
N ILE A 179 -18.55 12.60 5.67
CA ILE A 179 -19.03 12.92 4.31
C ILE A 179 -20.56 12.84 4.24
N ASN A 180 -21.14 11.76 4.78
CA ASN A 180 -22.57 11.53 4.76
C ASN A 180 -23.35 12.61 5.52
N GLU A 181 -22.92 12.94 6.73
CA GLU A 181 -23.52 14.00 7.55
C GLU A 181 -23.48 15.36 6.85
N PHE A 182 -22.34 15.70 6.25
CA PHE A 182 -22.19 16.93 5.49
C PHE A 182 -23.16 16.99 4.30
N LEU A 183 -23.17 15.95 3.45
CA LEU A 183 -24.00 15.92 2.26
C LEU A 183 -25.51 15.89 2.59
N LEU A 184 -25.89 15.25 3.69
CA LEU A 184 -27.25 15.32 4.24
C LEU A 184 -27.61 16.73 4.70
N GLY A 185 -26.70 17.42 5.40
CA GLY A 185 -26.89 18.79 5.85
C GLY A 185 -27.09 19.78 4.68
N GLU A 186 -26.36 19.57 3.60
CA GLU A 186 -26.48 20.31 2.33
C GLU A 186 -27.68 19.87 1.47
N LYS A 187 -28.48 18.90 1.95
CA LYS A 187 -29.69 18.38 1.29
C LYS A 187 -29.44 17.79 -0.10
N PHE A 188 -28.28 17.17 -0.31
CA PHE A 188 -28.04 16.39 -1.52
C PHE A 188 -28.96 15.17 -1.59
N LYS A 189 -29.37 14.81 -2.81
CA LYS A 189 -30.16 13.60 -3.05
C LYS A 189 -29.24 12.39 -3.16
N ASN A 190 -29.64 11.28 -2.54
CA ASN A 190 -28.91 10.02 -2.56
C ASN A 190 -28.64 9.51 -3.96
N ALA A 191 -27.41 9.08 -4.18
CA ALA A 191 -27.00 8.41 -5.41
C ALA A 191 -25.98 7.35 -5.01
N ILE A 192 -26.32 6.07 -5.09
CA ILE A 192 -25.30 5.02 -5.14
C ILE A 192 -25.44 4.34 -6.49
N ASN A 193 -24.29 4.14 -7.13
CA ASN A 193 -24.20 3.32 -8.31
C ASN A 193 -24.55 1.87 -7.99
N SER A 194 -25.48 1.24 -8.74
CA SER A 194 -25.75 -0.20 -8.62
C SER A 194 -24.55 -1.08 -9.03
N LYS A 195 -23.53 -0.48 -9.66
CA LYS A 195 -22.31 -1.18 -10.09
C LYS A 195 -21.32 -1.41 -8.96
N ASP A 196 -21.21 -0.49 -8.00
CA ASP A 196 -20.29 -0.69 -6.88
C ASP A 196 -20.86 -1.70 -5.91
N LYS A 197 -20.05 -2.71 -5.56
CA LYS A 197 -20.49 -3.81 -4.70
C LYS A 197 -20.20 -3.54 -3.22
N ILE A 198 -19.37 -2.55 -2.91
CA ILE A 198 -19.10 -2.08 -1.55
C ILE A 198 -19.85 -0.77 -1.33
N THR A 199 -20.90 -0.83 -0.51
CA THR A 199 -21.69 0.34 -0.10
C THR A 199 -21.35 0.68 1.34
N LEU A 200 -20.78 1.87 1.57
CA LEU A 200 -20.40 2.33 2.92
C LEU A 200 -21.49 3.21 3.54
N ASN A 201 -22.15 4.04 2.72
CA ASN A 201 -23.37 4.77 3.07
C ASN A 201 -24.09 5.22 1.79
N GLN A 202 -25.11 6.09 1.91
CA GLN A 202 -25.96 6.52 0.78
C GLN A 202 -25.27 7.42 -0.29
N PHE A 203 -24.07 7.92 -0.01
CA PHE A 203 -23.28 8.72 -0.96
C PHE A 203 -21.92 8.10 -1.28
N VAL A 204 -21.39 7.23 -0.40
CA VAL A 204 -20.04 6.70 -0.50
C VAL A 204 -20.07 5.20 -0.76
N SER A 205 -19.46 4.82 -1.88
CA SER A 205 -19.14 3.45 -2.25
C SER A 205 -17.62 3.26 -2.30
N ALA A 206 -17.18 2.02 -2.45
CA ALA A 206 -15.77 1.69 -2.65
C ALA A 206 -15.58 0.64 -3.74
N ARG A 207 -14.37 0.61 -4.30
CA ARG A 207 -13.96 -0.37 -5.30
C ARG A 207 -12.50 -0.78 -5.09
N PHE A 208 -12.25 -2.09 -5.18
CA PHE A 208 -10.91 -2.66 -5.23
C PHE A 208 -10.51 -2.87 -6.69
N ASP A 209 -9.65 -2.00 -7.22
CA ASP A 209 -9.45 -1.90 -8.67
C ASP A 209 -8.00 -2.10 -9.15
N THR A 210 -7.11 -2.49 -8.24
CA THR A 210 -5.68 -2.68 -8.53
C THR A 210 -5.20 -4.00 -7.96
N ASP A 211 -4.69 -4.88 -8.82
CA ASP A 211 -4.04 -6.12 -8.43
C ASP A 211 -2.61 -5.83 -7.94
N PRO A 212 -2.32 -5.97 -6.63
CA PRO A 212 -1.00 -5.66 -6.08
C PRO A 212 0.07 -6.67 -6.50
N VAL A 213 -0.32 -7.89 -6.90
CA VAL A 213 0.61 -8.97 -7.28
C VAL A 213 1.10 -8.75 -8.70
N ASN A 214 0.17 -8.50 -9.62
CA ASN A 214 0.49 -8.33 -11.03
C ASN A 214 0.69 -6.86 -11.43
N GLN A 215 0.38 -5.90 -10.56
CA GLN A 215 0.49 -4.45 -10.78
C GLN A 215 -0.38 -3.93 -11.94
N PHE A 216 -1.56 -4.54 -12.13
CA PHE A 216 -2.51 -4.12 -13.16
C PHE A 216 -3.82 -3.61 -12.57
N TYR A 217 -4.44 -2.70 -13.31
CA TYR A 217 -5.80 -2.25 -13.03
C TYR A 217 -6.80 -3.29 -13.54
N GLY A 218 -7.81 -3.62 -12.73
CA GLY A 218 -8.86 -4.57 -13.08
C GLY A 218 -10.09 -4.40 -12.20
N ASN A 219 -11.26 -4.80 -12.67
CA ASN A 219 -12.46 -4.87 -11.82
C ASN A 219 -12.56 -6.26 -11.22
N TYR A 220 -12.62 -6.34 -9.89
CA TYR A 220 -12.66 -7.60 -9.15
C TYR A 220 -13.98 -7.71 -8.38
N ASP A 221 -15.11 -7.73 -9.10
CA ASP A 221 -16.46 -7.75 -8.52
C ASP A 221 -16.64 -8.83 -7.44
N PHE A 222 -16.09 -10.03 -7.66
CA PHE A 222 -16.15 -11.10 -6.66
C PHE A 222 -15.52 -10.66 -5.33
N PHE A 223 -14.40 -9.95 -5.39
CA PHE A 223 -13.66 -9.53 -4.22
C PHE A 223 -14.33 -8.34 -3.54
N ASP A 224 -14.87 -7.39 -4.31
CA ASP A 224 -15.68 -6.30 -3.76
C ASP A 224 -16.89 -6.83 -2.99
N ILE A 225 -17.57 -7.88 -3.50
CA ILE A 225 -18.66 -8.55 -2.77
C ILE A 225 -18.16 -9.15 -1.45
N GLU A 226 -17.01 -9.82 -1.45
CA GLU A 226 -16.46 -10.43 -0.23
C GLU A 226 -15.95 -9.39 0.77
N ILE A 227 -15.39 -8.26 0.33
CA ILE A 227 -15.07 -7.11 1.18
C ILE A 227 -16.36 -6.58 1.83
N ASN A 228 -17.42 -6.39 1.05
CA ASN A 228 -18.68 -5.88 1.57
C ASN A 228 -19.28 -6.82 2.64
N LYS A 229 -19.27 -8.14 2.40
CA LYS A 229 -19.67 -9.14 3.40
C LYS A 229 -18.84 -9.04 4.68
N PHE A 230 -17.52 -8.92 4.55
CA PHE A 230 -16.62 -8.77 5.68
C PHE A 230 -16.97 -7.52 6.50
N LEU A 231 -17.11 -6.35 5.85
CA LEU A 231 -17.45 -5.10 6.53
C LEU A 231 -18.81 -5.17 7.23
N GLN A 232 -19.81 -5.81 6.63
CA GLN A 232 -21.13 -6.01 7.24
C GLN A 232 -21.09 -6.81 8.55
N CYS A 233 -20.11 -7.70 8.74
CA CYS A 233 -19.93 -8.40 10.02
C CYS A 233 -19.51 -7.47 11.17
N PHE A 234 -19.03 -6.26 10.86
CA PHE A 234 -18.58 -5.26 11.82
C PHE A 234 -19.50 -4.06 11.94
N THR A 235 -20.67 -4.06 11.30
CA THR A 235 -21.67 -2.99 11.46
C THR A 235 -22.03 -2.81 12.95
N GLY A 236 -21.86 -1.60 13.47
CA GLY A 236 -22.03 -1.24 14.88
C GLY A 236 -20.88 -1.67 15.81
N LYS A 237 -19.79 -2.21 15.26
CA LYS A 237 -18.57 -2.66 15.95
C LYS A 237 -17.31 -2.27 15.17
N GLU A 238 -17.38 -1.20 14.39
CA GLU A 238 -16.34 -0.77 13.46
C GLU A 238 -15.02 -0.44 14.18
N GLN A 239 -15.08 -0.04 15.45
CA GLN A 239 -13.91 0.21 16.30
C GLN A 239 -12.99 -1.02 16.45
N LEU A 240 -13.49 -2.23 16.23
CA LEU A 240 -12.65 -3.44 16.24
C LEU A 240 -11.66 -3.47 15.05
N LEU A 241 -11.89 -2.64 14.04
CA LEU A 241 -11.05 -2.51 12.85
C LEU A 241 -10.10 -1.30 12.91
N GLU A 242 -9.98 -0.64 14.07
CA GLU A 242 -9.11 0.54 14.28
C GLU A 242 -7.66 0.30 13.87
N LYS A 243 -7.18 -0.93 14.07
CA LYS A 243 -5.79 -1.32 13.83
C LYS A 243 -5.60 -2.12 12.54
N VAL A 244 -6.65 -2.26 11.73
CA VAL A 244 -6.60 -3.01 10.48
C VAL A 244 -6.38 -2.01 9.33
N PRO A 245 -5.18 -1.96 8.73
CA PRO A 245 -4.86 -1.02 7.65
C PRO A 245 -5.44 -1.49 6.31
N LEU A 246 -5.61 -0.58 5.34
CA LEU A 246 -6.19 -0.90 4.03
C LEU A 246 -5.45 -1.97 3.23
N TYR A 247 -4.11 -2.03 3.31
CA TYR A 247 -3.34 -3.08 2.62
C TYR A 247 -3.66 -4.50 3.15
N PHE A 248 -4.43 -4.61 4.23
CA PHE A 248 -5.11 -5.84 4.64
C PHE A 248 -5.86 -6.48 3.46
N PHE A 249 -6.64 -5.69 2.72
CA PHE A 249 -7.41 -6.18 1.57
C PHE A 249 -6.48 -6.69 0.46
N GLU A 250 -5.37 -5.99 0.21
CA GLU A 250 -4.34 -6.43 -0.75
C GLU A 250 -3.70 -7.76 -0.34
N SER A 251 -3.46 -7.95 0.96
CA SER A 251 -2.87 -9.17 1.52
C SER A 251 -3.83 -10.36 1.41
N VAL A 252 -5.12 -10.13 1.63
CA VAL A 252 -6.16 -11.16 1.46
C VAL A 252 -6.34 -11.48 -0.02
N PHE A 253 -6.42 -10.47 -0.88
CA PHE A 253 -6.53 -10.65 -2.32
C PHE A 253 -5.38 -11.49 -2.88
N ALA A 254 -4.13 -11.18 -2.50
CA ALA A 254 -2.95 -11.93 -2.92
C ALA A 254 -3.03 -13.42 -2.53
N GLN A 255 -3.49 -13.72 -1.31
CA GLN A 255 -3.71 -15.11 -0.87
C GLN A 255 -4.79 -15.80 -1.70
N ILE A 256 -5.87 -15.11 -2.04
CA ILE A 256 -6.97 -15.66 -2.83
C ILE A 256 -6.52 -15.99 -4.26
N ILE A 257 -5.92 -15.04 -4.98
CA ILE A 257 -5.56 -15.23 -6.39
C ILE A 257 -4.42 -16.24 -6.58
N THR A 258 -3.66 -16.53 -5.53
CA THR A 258 -2.60 -17.56 -5.53
C THR A 258 -3.08 -18.91 -4.98
N SER A 259 -4.30 -18.98 -4.43
CA SER A 259 -4.84 -20.19 -3.85
C SER A 259 -5.30 -21.18 -4.93
N ASN A 260 -4.98 -22.46 -4.72
CA ASN A 260 -5.52 -23.55 -5.53
C ASN A 260 -6.93 -23.99 -5.07
N GLU A 261 -7.41 -23.48 -3.94
CA GLU A 261 -8.73 -23.81 -3.38
C GLU A 261 -9.87 -22.98 -3.99
N ILE A 262 -9.55 -21.91 -4.73
CA ILE A 262 -10.52 -20.98 -5.30
C ILE A 262 -10.40 -21.02 -6.82
N ASN A 263 -11.50 -21.37 -7.49
CA ASN A 263 -11.52 -21.47 -8.95
C ASN A 263 -12.05 -20.16 -9.57
N LEU A 264 -11.13 -19.22 -9.80
CA LEU A 264 -11.42 -17.94 -10.46
C LEU A 264 -11.65 -18.08 -11.98
N ASN A 265 -11.43 -19.26 -12.58
CA ASN A 265 -11.52 -19.48 -14.03
C ASN A 265 -12.95 -19.67 -14.56
N LYS A 266 -13.98 -19.65 -13.72
CA LYS A 266 -15.37 -19.70 -14.18
C LYS A 266 -15.74 -18.37 -14.85
N ASN A 267 -15.49 -18.24 -16.16
CA ASN A 267 -16.00 -17.23 -17.09
C ASN A 267 -16.63 -15.99 -16.44
N ASN A 268 -15.80 -15.02 -16.03
CA ASN A 268 -16.24 -13.78 -15.39
C ASN A 268 -17.06 -14.03 -14.11
N ALA A 269 -16.51 -14.76 -13.14
CA ALA A 269 -17.14 -14.93 -11.84
C ALA A 269 -17.25 -13.56 -11.17
N SER A 270 -18.36 -12.86 -11.41
CA SER A 270 -18.77 -11.69 -10.66
C SER A 270 -19.03 -12.06 -9.20
N GLN A 271 -19.12 -13.35 -8.89
CA GLN A 271 -19.40 -13.89 -7.57
C GLN A 271 -18.76 -15.28 -7.40
N LEU A 272 -18.28 -15.57 -6.19
CA LEU A 272 -17.78 -16.88 -5.78
C LEU A 272 -18.92 -17.85 -5.42
N SER A 273 -18.67 -19.16 -5.48
CA SER A 273 -19.58 -20.13 -4.86
C SER A 273 -19.60 -19.97 -3.33
N ASP A 274 -20.63 -20.48 -2.66
CA ASP A 274 -20.74 -20.41 -1.19
C ASP A 274 -19.55 -21.07 -0.48
N ALA A 275 -19.02 -22.17 -1.03
CA ALA A 275 -17.84 -22.84 -0.48
C ALA A 275 -16.58 -21.96 -0.59
N GLU A 276 -16.37 -21.34 -1.75
CA GLU A 276 -15.25 -20.42 -1.99
C GLU A 276 -15.37 -19.13 -1.16
N SER A 277 -16.58 -18.57 -1.05
CA SER A 277 -16.85 -17.41 -0.19
C SER A 277 -16.53 -17.72 1.28
N LYS A 278 -16.89 -18.90 1.78
CA LYS A 278 -16.49 -19.33 3.16
C LYS A 278 -14.97 -19.40 3.32
N ILE A 279 -14.24 -19.87 2.31
CA ILE A 279 -12.77 -19.88 2.32
C ILE A 279 -12.24 -18.44 2.42
N VAL A 280 -12.74 -17.53 1.59
CA VAL A 280 -12.35 -16.11 1.59
C VAL A 280 -12.64 -15.44 2.94
N GLN A 281 -13.85 -15.62 3.49
CA GLN A 281 -14.22 -15.04 4.79
C GLN A 281 -13.37 -15.59 5.96
N ARG A 282 -12.94 -16.85 5.88
CA ARG A 282 -11.96 -17.42 6.81
C ARG A 282 -10.59 -16.74 6.68
N VAL A 283 -10.09 -16.55 5.45
CA VAL A 283 -8.82 -15.85 5.21
C VAL A 283 -8.88 -14.40 5.74
N PHE A 284 -10.00 -13.70 5.51
CA PHE A 284 -10.24 -12.39 6.10
C PHE A 284 -10.12 -12.41 7.63
N SER A 285 -10.84 -13.31 8.28
CA SER A 285 -10.85 -13.44 9.75
C SER A 285 -9.47 -13.77 10.33
N GLU A 286 -8.77 -14.72 9.73
CA GLU A 286 -7.42 -15.12 10.16
C GLU A 286 -6.40 -14.02 9.95
N THR A 287 -6.50 -13.30 8.84
CA THR A 287 -5.62 -12.17 8.55
C THR A 287 -5.91 -11.00 9.51
N ALA A 288 -7.19 -10.71 9.79
CA ALA A 288 -7.58 -9.60 10.68
C ALA A 288 -7.11 -9.84 12.12
N LYS A 289 -7.17 -11.10 12.60
CA LYS A 289 -6.64 -11.47 13.92
C LYS A 289 -5.16 -11.12 14.09
N LYS A 290 -4.34 -11.24 13.04
CA LYS A 290 -2.93 -10.85 13.10
C LYS A 290 -2.78 -9.37 13.44
N PHE A 291 -3.67 -8.52 12.95
CA PHE A 291 -3.71 -7.09 13.28
C PHE A 291 -4.27 -6.80 14.67
N SER A 292 -5.31 -7.53 15.10
CA SER A 292 -5.96 -7.32 16.39
C SER A 292 -5.15 -7.78 17.60
N PHE A 293 -4.31 -8.82 17.45
CA PHE A 293 -3.55 -9.40 18.57
C PHE A 293 -2.09 -8.93 18.68
N GLU A 294 -1.48 -8.37 17.63
CA GLU A 294 -0.05 -8.00 17.64
C GLU A 294 0.24 -6.50 17.82
N TYR A 295 -0.78 -5.63 17.85
CA TYR A 295 -0.55 -4.19 17.95
C TYR A 295 -0.66 -3.69 19.39
N GLN A 296 0.48 -3.69 20.09
CA GLN A 296 0.73 -2.72 21.17
C GLN A 296 1.38 -1.48 20.54
N PRO A 297 0.74 -0.29 20.57
CA PRO A 297 1.41 0.93 20.19
C PRO A 297 2.49 1.20 21.24
N VAL A 298 3.75 0.91 20.92
CA VAL A 298 4.84 1.45 21.72
C VAL A 298 4.94 2.91 21.33
N GLN A 299 4.46 3.79 22.20
CA GLN A 299 4.66 5.23 22.05
C GLN A 299 6.14 5.52 21.79
N GLU A 300 6.44 6.17 20.67
CA GLU A 300 7.77 6.67 20.33
C GLU A 300 8.20 7.71 21.38
N LYS A 301 8.88 7.27 22.45
CA LYS A 301 9.80 8.17 23.17
C LYS A 301 11.14 8.13 22.46
N ARG A 302 11.32 9.03 21.50
CA ARG A 302 12.66 9.38 20.99
C ARG A 302 13.41 10.09 22.11
N HIS A 303 14.12 9.32 22.93
CA HIS A 303 15.22 9.88 23.71
C HIS A 303 16.42 9.99 22.77
N ILE A 304 16.58 11.17 22.19
CA ILE A 304 17.84 11.57 21.59
C ILE A 304 18.72 11.99 22.77
N VAL A 305 19.67 11.12 23.12
CA VAL A 305 20.81 11.49 23.95
C VAL A 305 22.03 11.40 23.03
N ASP A 306 22.57 12.57 22.70
CA ASP A 306 23.83 12.72 21.98
C ASP A 306 24.98 12.36 22.93
N ASP A 307 25.37 11.09 22.93
CA ASP A 307 26.70 10.62 23.27
C ASP A 307 27.02 9.47 22.31
N GLU A 308 28.25 9.45 21.76
CA GLU A 308 28.75 8.57 20.68
C GLU A 308 27.92 7.30 20.44
N ASN A 309 26.94 7.40 19.53
CA ASN A 309 25.79 6.51 19.48
C ASN A 309 26.20 5.03 19.25
N PRO A 310 26.10 4.14 20.27
CA PRO A 310 26.48 2.73 20.17
C PRO A 310 25.77 2.00 19.01
N LEU A 311 24.58 2.49 18.64
CA LEU A 311 23.80 1.98 17.53
C LEU A 311 24.49 2.21 16.17
N LYS A 312 25.17 3.34 15.98
CA LYS A 312 25.87 3.66 14.72
C LYS A 312 27.06 2.73 14.52
N SER A 313 27.82 2.47 15.59
CA SER A 313 28.92 1.50 15.60
C SER A 313 28.41 0.09 15.29
N LEU A 314 27.31 -0.33 15.93
CA LEU A 314 26.71 -1.65 15.70
C LEU A 314 26.25 -1.85 14.25
N LYS A 315 25.54 -0.86 13.67
CA LYS A 315 25.07 -0.92 12.27
C LYS A 315 26.23 -1.03 11.28
N SER A 316 27.30 -0.29 11.51
CA SER A 316 28.50 -0.35 10.67
C SER A 316 29.22 -1.69 10.82
N LYS A 317 29.35 -2.22 12.04
CA LYS A 317 30.03 -3.49 12.31
C LYS A 317 29.33 -4.69 11.67
N LEU A 318 28.00 -4.65 11.57
CA LEU A 318 27.18 -5.75 11.06
C LEU A 318 26.77 -5.59 9.60
N HIS A 319 27.14 -4.49 8.93
CA HIS A 319 26.61 -4.11 7.61
C HIS A 319 25.08 -4.12 7.52
N TYR A 320 24.42 -3.92 8.66
CA TYR A 320 22.97 -4.06 8.78
C TYR A 320 22.36 -2.75 9.26
N SER A 321 21.80 -1.98 8.32
CA SER A 321 21.23 -0.64 8.56
C SER A 321 20.10 -0.61 9.59
N TYR A 322 19.52 -1.76 9.90
CA TYR A 322 18.39 -1.93 10.81
C TYR A 322 18.79 -2.64 12.10
N ALA A 323 20.09 -2.76 12.39
CA ALA A 323 20.55 -3.28 13.66
C ALA A 323 19.97 -2.47 14.82
N VAL A 324 19.59 -3.16 15.90
CA VAL A 324 19.05 -2.58 17.14
C VAL A 324 19.83 -3.08 18.36
N THR A 325 19.85 -2.28 19.43
CA THR A 325 20.42 -2.70 20.73
C THR A 325 19.46 -3.64 21.46
N GLU A 326 19.91 -4.29 22.54
CA GLU A 326 19.09 -5.24 23.33
C GLU A 326 17.73 -4.66 23.79
N ASN A 327 17.66 -3.35 24.01
CA ASN A 327 16.44 -2.65 24.43
C ASN A 327 15.77 -1.86 23.28
N GLY A 328 16.32 -1.94 22.07
CA GLY A 328 15.83 -1.20 20.91
C GLY A 328 14.69 -1.94 20.22
N ASN A 329 13.55 -1.27 20.05
CA ASN A 329 12.49 -1.79 19.21
C ASN A 329 12.91 -1.65 17.73
N GLY A 330 12.93 -2.79 17.03
CA GLY A 330 13.13 -2.86 15.59
C GLY A 330 12.04 -2.14 14.80
N ARG A 331 12.15 -2.14 13.47
CA ARG A 331 11.06 -1.67 12.61
C ARG A 331 9.85 -2.58 12.73
N TRP A 332 8.69 -2.01 12.44
CA TRP A 332 7.47 -2.77 12.23
C TRP A 332 7.57 -3.59 10.93
N HIS A 333 7.01 -4.81 10.96
CA HIS A 333 7.06 -5.78 9.87
C HIS A 333 5.70 -6.44 9.66
N LEU A 334 5.36 -6.75 8.41
CA LEU A 334 4.14 -7.49 8.07
C LEU A 334 4.17 -8.94 8.58
N PHE A 335 5.36 -9.54 8.58
CA PHE A 335 5.61 -10.86 9.14
C PHE A 335 6.77 -10.74 10.11
N SER A 336 6.50 -10.76 11.41
CA SER A 336 7.57 -10.79 12.39
C SER A 336 8.19 -12.20 12.45
N VAL A 337 9.48 -12.30 12.17
CA VAL A 337 10.21 -13.56 12.32
C VAL A 337 10.49 -13.80 13.80
N ALA A 338 10.32 -15.05 14.24
CA ALA A 338 10.58 -15.51 15.60
C ALA A 338 11.40 -16.80 15.55
N SER A 339 12.23 -17.02 16.57
CA SER A 339 12.95 -18.27 16.79
C SER A 339 12.24 -19.09 17.88
N LYS A 340 12.36 -20.42 17.83
CA LYS A 340 11.87 -21.29 18.92
C LYS A 340 12.74 -21.18 20.18
N SER A 341 14.00 -20.78 20.03
CA SER A 341 15.00 -20.77 21.10
C SER A 341 15.27 -19.38 21.70
N SER A 342 14.68 -18.31 21.13
CA SER A 342 14.88 -16.93 21.58
C SER A 342 13.53 -16.24 21.78
N SER A 343 13.44 -15.39 22.81
CA SER A 343 12.29 -14.50 23.01
C SER A 343 12.31 -13.30 22.06
N LEU A 344 13.44 -13.04 21.38
CA LEU A 344 13.58 -11.94 20.43
C LEU A 344 12.76 -12.19 19.15
N ARG A 345 12.36 -11.09 18.52
CA ARG A 345 11.59 -11.09 17.27
C ARG A 345 12.09 -10.00 16.32
N GLY A 346 11.66 -10.07 15.06
CA GLY A 346 11.81 -8.95 14.13
C GLY A 346 13.27 -8.61 13.81
N ASP A 347 13.59 -7.31 13.75
CA ASP A 347 14.97 -6.84 13.54
C ASP A 347 15.89 -7.16 14.73
N ALA A 348 15.37 -7.25 15.97
CA ALA A 348 16.16 -7.56 17.16
C ALA A 348 16.73 -8.98 17.09
N LEU A 349 15.89 -9.96 16.73
CA LEU A 349 16.33 -11.34 16.51
C LEU A 349 17.38 -11.43 15.40
N LYS A 350 17.16 -10.73 14.27
CA LYS A 350 18.14 -10.72 13.17
C LYS A 350 19.45 -10.06 13.57
N THR A 351 19.40 -9.01 14.39
CA THR A 351 20.59 -8.35 14.93
C THR A 351 21.38 -9.29 15.85
N GLU A 352 20.69 -10.03 16.72
CA GLU A 352 21.30 -11.02 17.61
C GLU A 352 22.03 -12.12 16.81
N ILE A 353 21.34 -12.69 15.81
CA ILE A 353 21.90 -13.72 14.94
C ILE A 353 23.13 -13.20 14.19
N LEU A 354 23.05 -12.03 13.56
CA LEU A 354 24.18 -11.43 12.84
C LEU A 354 25.35 -11.10 13.78
N SER A 355 25.07 -10.69 15.02
CA SER A 355 26.10 -10.41 16.02
C SER A 355 26.86 -11.67 16.44
N LYS A 356 26.13 -12.76 16.73
CA LYS A 356 26.74 -14.07 17.05
C LYS A 356 27.56 -14.60 15.88
N PHE A 357 26.99 -14.56 14.68
CA PHE A 357 27.69 -14.95 13.46
C PHE A 357 28.98 -14.15 13.27
N LYS A 358 28.96 -12.83 13.44
CA LYS A 358 30.15 -11.97 13.26
C LYS A 358 31.26 -12.30 14.26
N ILE A 359 30.91 -12.60 15.51
CA ILE A 359 31.89 -12.99 16.54
C ILE A 359 32.62 -14.27 16.11
N GLU A 360 31.87 -15.32 15.77
CA GLU A 360 32.45 -16.60 15.35
C GLU A 360 33.20 -16.53 14.01
N LEU A 361 32.74 -15.66 13.11
CA LEU A 361 33.39 -15.36 11.83
C LEU A 361 34.76 -14.72 12.02
N ASP A 362 34.87 -13.79 12.98
CA ASP A 362 36.10 -13.07 13.27
C ASP A 362 37.21 -13.98 13.82
N GLU A 363 36.84 -15.07 14.49
CA GLU A 363 37.76 -16.08 15.00
C GLU A 363 38.38 -16.96 13.90
N LYS A 364 37.84 -16.98 12.68
CA LYS A 364 38.36 -17.84 11.61
C LYS A 364 39.69 -17.27 11.09
N SER A 365 40.73 -18.10 11.13
CA SER A 365 42.11 -17.72 10.80
C SER A 365 42.56 -18.17 9.41
N SER A 366 41.78 -19.01 8.73
CA SER A 366 42.06 -19.51 7.39
C SER A 366 40.82 -19.46 6.49
N ILE A 367 41.04 -19.41 5.18
CA ILE A 367 39.95 -19.45 4.18
C ILE A 367 39.20 -20.79 4.26
N TYR A 368 39.90 -21.88 4.58
CA TYR A 368 39.28 -23.20 4.74
C TYR A 368 38.30 -23.22 5.91
N ASP A 369 38.71 -22.73 7.08
CA ASP A 369 37.85 -22.68 8.27
C ASP A 369 36.66 -21.74 8.09
N LEU A 370 36.89 -20.60 7.42
CA LEU A 370 35.84 -19.67 7.02
C LEU A 370 34.78 -20.37 6.14
N ASN A 371 35.21 -21.05 5.08
CA ASN A 371 34.30 -21.72 4.16
C ASN A 371 33.53 -22.87 4.85
N ALA A 372 34.20 -23.66 5.68
CA ALA A 372 33.56 -24.72 6.45
C ALA A 372 32.50 -24.16 7.42
N TYR A 373 32.83 -23.06 8.10
CA TYR A 373 31.91 -22.37 9.00
C TYR A 373 30.68 -21.84 8.27
N VAL A 374 30.87 -21.11 7.17
CA VAL A 374 29.78 -20.57 6.35
C VAL A 374 28.89 -21.69 5.79
N ALA A 375 29.49 -22.79 5.32
CA ALA A 375 28.74 -23.94 4.84
C ALA A 375 27.86 -24.56 5.93
N LYS A 376 28.40 -24.71 7.15
CA LYS A 376 27.64 -25.18 8.31
C LYS A 376 26.50 -24.23 8.67
N PHE A 377 26.78 -22.94 8.83
CA PHE A 377 25.77 -21.94 9.20
C PHE A 377 24.60 -21.89 8.22
N LYS A 378 24.87 -22.05 6.91
CA LYS A 378 23.81 -22.12 5.87
C LYS A 378 22.81 -23.27 6.04
N THR A 379 23.14 -24.28 6.85
CA THR A 379 22.23 -25.38 7.16
C THR A 379 21.37 -25.14 8.39
N GLU A 380 21.69 -24.12 9.20
CA GLU A 380 21.05 -23.82 10.46
C GLU A 380 19.75 -23.02 10.28
N ASP A 381 18.86 -23.09 11.27
CA ASP A 381 17.58 -22.36 11.23
C ASP A 381 17.76 -20.84 11.28
N ASP A 382 18.84 -20.37 11.93
CA ASP A 382 19.21 -18.96 11.97
C ASP A 382 19.46 -18.38 10.56
N TYR A 383 20.09 -19.15 9.67
CA TYR A 383 20.24 -18.74 8.27
C TYR A 383 18.89 -18.62 7.55
N LYS A 384 17.95 -19.53 7.82
CA LYS A 384 16.58 -19.45 7.27
C LYS A 384 15.86 -18.20 7.79
N ILE A 385 16.02 -17.88 9.08
CA ILE A 385 15.48 -16.67 9.70
C ILE A 385 15.99 -15.40 9.00
N LEU A 386 17.30 -15.30 8.75
CA LEU A 386 17.86 -14.15 8.04
C LEU A 386 17.27 -14.01 6.62
N ASN A 387 17.09 -15.12 5.91
CA ASN A 387 16.53 -15.15 4.56
C ASN A 387 15.00 -15.00 4.49
N THR A 388 14.30 -15.11 5.63
CA THR A 388 12.84 -14.95 5.67
C THR A 388 12.47 -13.48 5.53
N CYS A 389 11.68 -13.16 4.50
CA CYS A 389 11.15 -11.82 4.28
C CYS A 389 10.18 -11.43 5.38
N GLN A 390 10.28 -10.18 5.81
CA GLN A 390 9.44 -9.59 6.85
C GLN A 390 8.41 -8.61 6.27
N ASP A 391 8.42 -8.44 4.95
CA ASP A 391 7.49 -7.66 4.16
C ASP A 391 6.83 -8.53 3.05
N ILE A 392 5.97 -7.93 2.23
CA ILE A 392 5.25 -8.61 1.14
C ILE A 392 6.16 -9.06 -0.02
N ARG A 393 7.44 -8.66 -0.03
CA ARG A 393 8.36 -8.86 -1.17
C ARG A 393 9.15 -10.17 -1.01
N ILE A 394 8.44 -11.29 -0.98
CA ILE A 394 9.01 -12.63 -0.67
C ILE A 394 10.09 -13.14 -1.64
N TRP A 395 10.24 -12.52 -2.81
CA TRP A 395 11.21 -12.88 -3.86
C TRP A 395 12.53 -12.10 -3.79
N ARG A 396 12.67 -11.11 -2.90
CA ARG A 396 13.92 -10.34 -2.78
C ARG A 396 14.78 -10.90 -1.66
N LYS A 397 16.10 -10.92 -1.90
CA LYS A 397 17.09 -11.17 -0.84
C LYS A 397 16.95 -10.11 0.26
N THR A 398 16.83 -10.56 1.49
CA THR A 398 16.62 -9.67 2.64
C THR A 398 17.86 -8.84 2.94
N SER A 399 17.68 -7.69 3.60
CA SER A 399 18.80 -6.86 4.05
C SER A 399 19.73 -7.59 5.02
N ALA A 400 19.20 -8.50 5.83
CA ALA A 400 20.00 -9.29 6.77
C ALA A 400 20.83 -10.37 6.06
N ALA A 401 20.29 -10.99 5.00
CA ALA A 401 21.04 -11.92 4.16
C ALA A 401 22.14 -11.22 3.34
N LYS A 402 21.92 -9.96 2.91
CA LYS A 402 22.97 -9.14 2.28
C LYS A 402 24.08 -8.79 3.26
N ALA A 403 23.71 -8.30 4.45
CA ALA A 403 24.66 -8.01 5.52
C ALA A 403 25.54 -9.21 5.88
N LEU A 404 24.96 -10.41 5.92
CA LEU A 404 25.69 -11.66 6.13
C LEU A 404 26.78 -11.88 5.07
N GLU A 405 26.47 -11.67 3.80
CA GLU A 405 27.43 -11.85 2.71
C GLU A 405 28.52 -10.79 2.72
N GLU A 406 28.15 -9.53 2.97
CA GLU A 406 29.11 -8.43 3.09
C GLU A 406 30.13 -8.70 4.22
N MET A 407 29.69 -9.25 5.36
CA MET A 407 30.60 -9.69 6.43
C MET A 407 31.53 -10.84 6.00
N ILE A 408 31.02 -11.81 5.24
CA ILE A 408 31.82 -12.94 4.74
C ILE A 408 32.88 -12.45 3.75
N ASP A 409 32.50 -11.59 2.82
CA ASP A 409 33.38 -11.04 1.79
C ASP A 409 34.49 -10.19 2.43
N GLU A 410 34.15 -9.31 3.39
CA GLU A 410 35.13 -8.53 4.16
C GLU A 410 36.16 -9.44 4.87
N LYS A 411 35.68 -10.50 5.53
CA LYS A 411 36.58 -11.46 6.21
C LYS A 411 37.48 -12.21 5.23
N LEU A 412 36.94 -12.61 4.08
CA LEU A 412 37.68 -13.29 3.03
C LEU A 412 38.79 -12.40 2.45
N GLU A 413 38.50 -11.13 2.22
CA GLU A 413 39.48 -10.13 1.76
C GLU A 413 40.60 -9.91 2.79
N ASN A 414 40.26 -9.81 4.07
CA ASN A 414 41.23 -9.67 5.16
C ASN A 414 42.18 -10.88 5.24
N LEU A 415 41.66 -12.10 5.09
CA LEU A 415 42.47 -13.32 5.10
C LEU A 415 43.38 -13.43 3.87
N LYS A 416 42.88 -13.06 2.68
CA LYS A 416 43.71 -13.02 1.46
C LYS A 416 44.86 -12.03 1.59
N SER A 417 44.58 -10.83 2.10
CA SER A 417 45.59 -9.77 2.30
C SER A 417 46.66 -10.17 3.31
N THR A 418 46.27 -10.88 4.39
CA THR A 418 47.20 -11.37 5.42
C THR A 418 48.12 -12.49 4.90
N ASN A 419 47.66 -13.31 3.95
CA ASN A 419 48.50 -14.35 3.36
C ASN A 419 49.53 -13.80 2.36
N LEU A 420 49.15 -12.76 1.59
CA LEU A 420 50.06 -12.08 0.66
C LEU A 420 51.22 -11.37 1.37
N SER A 421 50.95 -10.77 2.54
CA SER A 421 52.00 -10.14 3.35
C SER A 421 52.97 -11.16 3.97
N LYS A 422 52.54 -12.40 4.20
CA LYS A 422 53.40 -13.47 4.71
C LYS A 422 54.24 -14.16 3.63
N SER A 423 53.82 -14.15 2.37
CA SER A 423 54.58 -14.74 1.25
C SER A 423 55.62 -13.82 0.63
N SER A 424 55.70 -12.57 1.09
CA SER A 424 56.64 -11.53 0.62
C SER A 424 57.83 -11.30 1.56
N PHE A 425 57.90 -12.06 2.65
CA PHE A 425 59.08 -12.26 3.50
C PHE A 425 59.58 -13.69 3.29
#